data_AF-A0A937BK97-F1
#
_entry.id   AF-A0A937BK97-F1
#
_cell.length_a   1.000
_cell.length_b   1.000
_cell.length_c   1.000
_cell.angle_alpha   90.00
_cell.angle_beta   90.00
_cell.angle_gamma   90.00
#
_symmetry.space_group_name_H-M   'P 1'
#
loop_
_entity.id
_entity.type
_entity.pdbx_description
1 polymer ?
#
loop_
_entity_poly.entity_id
_entity_poly.type
_entity_poly.pdbx_seq_one_letter_code
_entity_poly.pdbx_strand_id
1 'polypeptide(L)'
;MEYDAMATLLKKYPYDCSAEWAFTAPLLTFQKVGDSLAAKEPLRKAMEYNPYVTDYLLGRSALPEEIPEHISMGGESEAQSYAEKFLPVWQRINGALSWLERQEKIFQQMKAVGGQLNRNDPCLCGSGRKQKKCCGI
;
A
#
# COMPACT_ATOMS: atom_id res chain seq x y z
N MET A 1 -8.22 -10.65 -20.10
CA MET A 1 -6.81 -10.42 -19.68
C MET A 1 -6.62 -8.92 -19.50
N GLU A 2 -6.95 -8.38 -18.33
CA GLU A 2 -6.89 -6.92 -18.06
C GLU A 2 -5.56 -6.48 -17.42
N TYR A 3 -4.70 -7.45 -17.08
CA TYR A 3 -3.39 -7.23 -16.44
C TYR A 3 -2.35 -6.63 -17.39
N ASP A 4 -2.44 -7.00 -18.67
CA ASP A 4 -1.56 -6.49 -19.73
C ASP A 4 -1.83 -5.01 -20.01
N ALA A 5 -3.11 -4.59 -19.90
CA ALA A 5 -3.51 -3.20 -20.03
C ALA A 5 -2.95 -2.34 -18.88
N MET A 6 -2.93 -2.86 -17.65
CA MET A 6 -2.32 -2.16 -16.50
C MET A 6 -0.79 -2.08 -16.61
N ALA A 7 -0.12 -3.19 -16.93
CA ALA A 7 1.32 -3.16 -17.14
C ALA A 7 1.69 -2.21 -18.30
N THR A 8 0.84 -2.13 -19.33
CA THR A 8 1.02 -1.22 -20.47
C THR A 8 0.78 0.24 -20.10
N LEU A 9 -0.28 0.54 -19.34
CA LEU A 9 -0.54 1.89 -18.79
C LEU A 9 0.63 2.35 -17.92
N LEU A 10 1.13 1.45 -17.07
CA LEU A 10 2.27 1.74 -16.22
C LEU A 10 3.57 1.93 -17.05
N LYS A 11 3.78 1.12 -18.09
CA LYS A 11 4.93 1.31 -18.99
C LYS A 11 4.88 2.62 -19.77
N LYS A 12 3.68 3.19 -19.98
CA LYS A 12 3.46 4.45 -20.70
C LYS A 12 3.77 5.69 -19.86
N TYR A 13 3.70 5.60 -18.53
CA TYR A 13 3.97 6.72 -17.61
C TYR A 13 4.95 6.32 -16.49
N PRO A 14 6.23 6.07 -16.81
CA PRO A 14 7.23 5.54 -15.88
C PRO A 14 7.75 6.53 -14.81
N TYR A 15 7.33 7.80 -14.85
CA TYR A 15 7.84 8.88 -13.98
C TYR A 15 6.76 9.67 -13.24
N ASP A 16 5.51 9.21 -13.26
CA ASP A 16 4.44 9.93 -12.58
C ASP A 16 4.47 9.64 -11.08
N CYS A 17 4.73 10.68 -10.27
CA CYS A 17 4.73 10.63 -8.79
C CYS A 17 3.32 10.45 -8.19
N SER A 18 2.33 10.13 -9.02
CA SER A 18 0.92 10.00 -8.66
C SER A 18 0.70 8.77 -7.76
N ALA A 19 -0.28 8.85 -6.85
CA ALA A 19 -0.66 7.72 -5.98
C ALA A 19 -0.92 6.43 -6.77
N GLU A 20 -1.33 6.57 -8.03
CA GLU A 20 -1.47 5.48 -8.99
C GLU A 20 -0.23 4.61 -9.10
N TRP A 21 0.95 5.19 -9.29
CA TRP A 21 2.21 4.43 -9.38
C TRP A 21 2.63 3.86 -8.02
N ALA A 22 2.55 4.71 -7.00
CA ALA A 22 3.04 4.41 -5.67
C ALA A 22 2.36 3.15 -5.08
N PHE A 23 1.06 2.97 -5.31
CA PHE A 23 0.30 1.82 -4.82
C PHE A 23 0.21 0.65 -5.82
N THR A 24 0.28 0.88 -7.12
CA THR A 24 0.23 -0.23 -8.10
C THR A 24 1.55 -0.98 -8.24
N ALA A 25 2.69 -0.29 -8.23
CA ALA A 25 4.01 -0.92 -8.31
C ALA A 25 4.26 -2.00 -7.22
N PRO A 26 3.98 -1.74 -5.92
CA PRO A 26 4.12 -2.76 -4.89
C PRO A 26 3.14 -3.92 -5.08
N LEU A 27 1.90 -3.65 -5.54
CA LEU A 27 0.89 -4.68 -5.81
C LEU A 27 1.34 -5.63 -6.93
N LEU A 28 1.88 -5.09 -8.03
CA LEU A 28 2.44 -5.90 -9.12
C LEU A 28 3.62 -6.75 -8.65
N THR A 29 4.48 -6.17 -7.81
CA THR A 29 5.64 -6.87 -7.25
C THR A 29 5.19 -7.98 -6.31
N PHE A 30 4.18 -7.73 -5.48
CA PHE A 30 3.56 -8.72 -4.61
C PHE A 30 2.95 -9.87 -5.42
N GLN A 31 2.30 -9.60 -6.54
CA GLN A 31 1.76 -10.66 -7.38
C GLN A 31 2.84 -11.49 -8.08
N LYS A 32 3.96 -10.88 -8.48
CA LYS A 32 5.07 -11.58 -9.18
C LYS A 32 5.97 -12.38 -8.25
N VAL A 33 6.32 -11.80 -7.10
CA VAL A 33 7.36 -12.33 -6.19
C VAL A 33 6.77 -12.79 -4.85
N GLY A 34 5.57 -12.32 -4.49
CA GLY A 34 4.94 -12.56 -3.20
C GLY A 34 5.30 -11.50 -2.15
N ASP A 35 5.11 -11.86 -0.88
CA ASP A 35 5.42 -11.03 0.29
C ASP A 35 6.93 -10.85 0.48
N SER A 36 7.54 -10.00 -0.35
CA SER A 36 8.98 -9.72 -0.35
C SER A 36 9.27 -8.28 0.10
N LEU A 37 10.48 -8.04 0.61
CA LEU A 37 10.93 -6.68 0.96
C LEU A 37 10.85 -5.73 -0.25
N ALA A 38 11.09 -6.24 -1.45
CA ALA A 38 10.99 -5.48 -2.70
C ALA A 38 9.57 -4.94 -2.96
N ALA A 39 8.52 -5.62 -2.47
CA ALA A 39 7.15 -5.14 -2.54
C ALA A 39 6.78 -4.23 -1.36
N LYS A 40 7.31 -4.51 -0.16
CA LYS A 40 7.00 -3.76 1.06
C LYS A 40 7.61 -2.37 1.08
N GLU A 41 8.86 -2.23 0.65
CA GLU A 41 9.59 -0.96 0.60
C GLU A 41 8.85 0.13 -0.22
N PRO A 42 8.45 -0.10 -1.48
CA PRO A 42 7.70 0.90 -2.25
C PRO A 42 6.31 1.14 -1.66
N LEU A 43 5.64 0.13 -1.11
CA LEU A 43 4.34 0.32 -0.46
C LEU A 43 4.46 1.24 0.76
N ARG A 44 5.52 1.11 1.55
CA ARG A 44 5.76 1.97 2.71
C ARG A 44 5.89 3.43 2.30
N LYS A 45 6.64 3.71 1.24
CA LYS A 45 6.76 5.07 0.68
C LYS A 45 5.43 5.61 0.17
N ALA A 46 4.61 4.74 -0.43
CA ALA A 46 3.25 5.10 -0.87
C ALA A 46 2.34 5.47 0.30
N MET A 47 2.39 4.70 1.39
CA MET A 47 1.65 5.00 2.63
C MET A 47 2.16 6.27 3.33
N GLU A 48 3.46 6.58 3.23
CA GLU A 48 4.02 7.87 3.69
C GLU A 48 3.53 9.05 2.86
N TYR A 49 3.41 8.85 1.54
CA TYR A 49 2.94 9.87 0.60
C TYR A 49 1.45 10.16 0.78
N ASN A 50 0.61 9.12 0.80
CA ASN A 50 -0.83 9.26 0.94
C ASN A 50 -1.40 8.16 1.85
N PRO A 51 -1.49 8.39 3.18
CA PRO A 51 -2.01 7.41 4.12
C PRO A 51 -3.52 7.17 3.99
N TYR A 52 -4.26 8.08 3.33
CA TYR A 52 -5.71 7.95 3.15
C TYR A 52 -6.06 6.82 2.18
N VAL A 53 -5.21 6.56 1.17
CA VAL A 53 -5.43 5.51 0.16
C VAL A 53 -5.70 4.17 0.82
N THR A 54 -4.92 3.81 1.85
CA THR A 54 -5.11 2.52 2.53
C THR A 54 -6.45 2.42 3.23
N ASP A 55 -6.97 3.52 3.76
CA ASP A 55 -8.23 3.52 4.51
C ASP A 55 -9.44 3.30 3.58
N TYR A 56 -9.41 3.94 2.40
CA TYR A 56 -10.40 3.70 1.34
C TYR A 56 -10.30 2.29 0.75
N LEU A 57 -9.10 1.79 0.48
CA LEU A 57 -8.91 0.43 -0.08
C LEU A 57 -9.38 -0.66 0.89
N LEU A 58 -9.19 -0.46 2.19
CA LEU A 58 -9.64 -1.38 3.23
C LEU A 58 -11.13 -1.22 3.56
N GLY A 59 -11.83 -0.26 2.94
CA GLY A 59 -13.25 0.02 3.19
C GLY A 59 -13.55 0.60 4.57
N ARG A 60 -12.55 1.22 5.21
CA ARG A 60 -12.71 1.92 6.50
C ARG A 60 -13.29 3.33 6.31
N SER A 61 -12.99 3.96 5.18
CA SER A 61 -13.59 5.20 4.73
C SER A 61 -14.51 4.96 3.54
N ALA A 62 -15.70 5.56 3.57
CA ALA A 62 -16.65 5.49 2.46
C ALA A 62 -16.17 6.39 1.32
N LEU A 63 -16.13 5.84 0.10
CA LEU A 63 -15.87 6.64 -1.09
C LEU A 63 -16.99 7.68 -1.24
N PRO A 64 -16.65 8.94 -1.57
CA PRO A 64 -17.68 9.93 -1.89
C PRO A 64 -18.46 9.48 -3.13
N GLU A 65 -19.74 9.84 -3.18
CA GLU A 65 -20.60 9.56 -4.34
C GLU A 65 -20.19 10.37 -5.58
N GLU A 66 -19.51 11.51 -5.36
CA GLU A 66 -18.98 12.38 -6.40
C GLU A 66 -17.45 12.46 -6.32
N ILE A 67 -16.78 12.17 -7.43
CA ILE A 67 -15.32 12.29 -7.53
C ILE A 67 -14.98 13.79 -7.41
N PRO A 68 -14.06 14.18 -6.51
CA PRO A 68 -13.70 15.58 -6.35
C PRO A 68 -13.13 16.15 -7.65
N GLU A 69 -13.68 17.28 -8.09
CA GLU A 69 -13.23 18.02 -9.29
C GLU A 69 -11.77 18.51 -9.17
N HIS A 70 -11.29 18.65 -7.93
CA HIS A 70 -9.92 19.06 -7.61
C HIS A 70 -9.18 17.96 -6.87
N ILE A 71 -8.18 17.39 -7.54
CA ILE A 71 -7.27 16.41 -6.96
C ILE A 71 -6.06 17.14 -6.37
N SER A 72 -5.93 17.10 -5.04
CA SER A 72 -4.73 17.56 -4.36
C SER A 72 -3.72 16.42 -4.23
N MET A 73 -2.50 16.63 -4.72
CA MET A 73 -1.38 15.68 -4.63
C MET A 73 -1.10 15.31 -3.17
N GLY A 74 -1.11 14.01 -2.84
CA GLY A 74 -0.94 13.50 -1.47
C GLY A 74 -2.15 13.73 -0.55
N GLY A 75 -3.26 14.22 -1.09
CA GLY A 75 -4.48 14.53 -0.34
C GLY A 75 -5.53 13.41 -0.37
N GLU A 76 -6.59 13.60 0.39
CA GLU A 76 -7.73 12.68 0.45
C GLU A 76 -8.42 12.51 -0.91
N SER A 77 -8.54 13.60 -1.70
CA SER A 77 -9.15 13.57 -3.04
C SER A 77 -8.42 12.62 -4.01
N GLU A 78 -7.09 12.57 -3.94
CA GLU A 78 -6.28 11.65 -4.74
C GLU A 78 -6.51 10.21 -4.30
N ALA A 79 -6.67 10.00 -2.98
CA ALA A 79 -6.94 8.70 -2.42
C ALA A 79 -8.31 8.14 -2.83
N GLN A 80 -9.34 8.99 -2.85
CA GLN A 80 -10.70 8.64 -3.30
C GLN A 80 -10.69 8.25 -4.79
N SER A 81 -10.11 9.09 -5.64
CA SER A 81 -10.00 8.84 -7.08
C SER A 81 -9.22 7.56 -7.39
N TYR A 82 -8.15 7.29 -6.64
CA TYR A 82 -7.39 6.04 -6.76
C TYR A 82 -8.23 4.83 -6.30
N ALA A 83 -8.82 4.90 -5.12
CA ALA A 83 -9.53 3.77 -4.55
C ALA A 83 -10.73 3.38 -5.42
N GLU A 84 -11.52 4.30 -5.94
CA GLU A 84 -12.62 3.97 -6.85
C GLU A 84 -12.14 3.16 -8.08
N LYS A 85 -11.06 3.61 -8.72
CA LYS A 85 -10.50 2.98 -9.92
C LYS A 85 -9.80 1.65 -9.65
N PHE A 86 -9.08 1.55 -8.53
CA PHE A 86 -8.17 0.43 -8.25
C PHE A 86 -8.71 -0.58 -7.24
N LEU A 87 -9.71 -0.24 -6.42
CA LEU A 87 -10.35 -1.18 -5.49
C LEU A 87 -10.73 -2.53 -6.12
N PRO A 88 -11.39 -2.60 -7.30
CA PRO A 88 -11.70 -3.88 -7.94
C PRO A 88 -10.44 -4.70 -8.30
N VAL A 89 -9.31 -4.05 -8.56
CA VAL A 89 -8.04 -4.70 -8.88
C VAL A 89 -7.42 -5.31 -7.62
N TRP A 90 -7.45 -4.57 -6.51
CA TRP A 90 -7.02 -5.06 -5.20
C TRP A 90 -7.89 -6.25 -4.73
N GLN A 91 -9.20 -6.22 -4.99
CA GLN A 91 -10.11 -7.32 -4.70
C GLN A 91 -9.87 -8.57 -5.55
N ARG A 92 -9.45 -8.40 -6.82
CA ARG A 92 -9.14 -9.52 -7.72
C ARG A 92 -7.87 -10.28 -7.29
N ILE A 93 -6.92 -9.61 -6.64
CA ILE A 93 -5.68 -10.23 -6.20
C ILE A 93 -5.90 -10.85 -4.83
N ASN A 94 -5.99 -12.18 -4.81
CA ASN A 94 -6.19 -12.94 -3.58
C ASN A 94 -5.10 -12.61 -2.53
N GLY A 95 -5.55 -12.14 -1.37
CA GLY A 95 -4.67 -11.78 -0.25
C GLY A 95 -4.02 -10.41 -0.34
N ALA A 96 -4.25 -9.61 -1.39
CA ALA A 96 -3.70 -8.26 -1.50
C ALA A 96 -4.26 -7.30 -0.44
N LEU A 97 -5.58 -7.32 -0.20
CA LEU A 97 -6.20 -6.51 0.86
C LEU A 97 -5.71 -6.91 2.26
N SER A 98 -5.64 -8.21 2.54
CA SER A 98 -5.09 -8.72 3.81
C SER A 98 -3.61 -8.38 3.97
N TRP A 99 -2.86 -8.35 2.87
CA TRP A 99 -1.47 -7.92 2.87
C TRP A 99 -1.35 -6.43 3.15
N LEU A 100 -2.16 -5.60 2.49
CA LEU A 100 -2.22 -4.15 2.71
C LEU A 100 -2.55 -3.82 4.17
N GLU A 101 -3.55 -4.48 4.75
CA GLU A 101 -3.91 -4.28 6.17
C GLU A 101 -2.73 -4.60 7.10
N ARG A 102 -1.99 -5.68 6.83
CA ARG A 102 -0.79 -6.01 7.61
C ARG A 102 0.28 -4.95 7.48
N GLN A 103 0.55 -4.48 6.26
CA GLN A 103 1.57 -3.45 6.02
C GLN A 103 1.18 -2.11 6.64
N GLU A 104 -0.10 -1.74 6.60
CA GLU A 104 -0.64 -0.54 7.26
C GLU A 104 -0.45 -0.60 8.78
N LYS A 105 -0.80 -1.72 9.42
CA LYS A 105 -0.54 -1.93 10.86
C LYS A 105 0.93 -1.82 11.22
N ILE A 106 1.82 -2.41 10.42
CA ILE A 106 3.28 -2.30 10.62
C ILE A 106 3.72 -0.85 10.48
N PHE A 107 3.20 -0.13 9.48
CA PHE A 107 3.53 1.26 9.23
C PHE A 107 3.11 2.18 10.39
N GLN A 108 1.88 2.03 10.90
CA GLN A 108 1.41 2.77 12.08
C GLN A 108 2.28 2.45 13.30
N GLN A 109 2.64 1.18 13.47
CA GLN A 109 3.52 0.76 14.55
C GLN A 109 4.93 1.35 14.43
N MET A 110 5.51 1.41 13.22
CA MET A 110 6.79 2.10 12.97
C MET A 110 6.72 3.58 13.32
N LYS A 111 5.62 4.26 12.95
CA LYS A 111 5.36 5.66 13.32
C LYS A 111 5.33 5.84 14.84
N ALA A 112 4.61 4.96 15.55
CA ALA A 112 4.47 5.02 17.01
C ALA A 112 5.80 4.75 17.75
N VAL A 113 6.67 3.90 17.19
CA VAL A 113 7.95 3.52 17.80
C VAL A 113 9.08 4.52 17.50
N GLY A 114 8.89 5.47 16.58
CA GLY A 114 9.82 6.58 16.35
C GLY A 114 11.25 6.17 15.98
N GLY A 115 11.45 4.97 15.42
CA GLY A 115 12.77 4.42 15.07
C GLY A 115 13.48 3.62 16.16
N GLN A 116 12.94 3.52 17.38
CA GLN A 116 13.52 2.72 18.46
C GLN A 116 12.92 1.31 18.52
N LEU A 117 13.27 0.45 17.56
CA LEU A 117 12.77 -0.93 17.52
C LEU A 117 13.46 -1.79 18.62
N ASN A 118 12.73 -2.11 19.68
CA ASN A 118 13.21 -2.93 20.79
C ASN A 118 13.15 -4.43 20.45
N ARG A 119 13.98 -5.27 21.10
CA ARG A 119 14.03 -6.73 20.85
C ARG A 119 12.70 -7.43 21.16
N ASN A 120 11.90 -6.84 22.05
CA ASN A 120 10.60 -7.35 22.44
C ASN A 120 9.45 -6.80 21.58
N ASP A 121 9.68 -5.78 20.76
CA ASP A 121 8.66 -5.24 19.87
C ASP A 121 8.27 -6.26 18.80
N PRO A 122 7.03 -6.22 18.32
CA PRO A 122 6.61 -7.00 17.16
C PRO A 122 7.49 -6.68 15.94
N CYS A 123 7.86 -7.73 15.22
CA CYS A 123 8.80 -7.66 14.12
C CYS A 123 8.15 -7.00 12.90
N LEU A 124 8.83 -5.98 12.37
CA LEU A 124 8.39 -5.20 11.23
C LEU A 124 8.39 -5.97 9.90
N CYS A 125 8.86 -7.22 9.88
CA CYS A 125 8.78 -8.07 8.69
C CYS A 125 7.34 -8.56 8.41
N GLY A 126 6.41 -8.40 9.35
CA GLY A 126 5.01 -8.81 9.21
C GLY A 126 4.70 -10.22 9.66
N SER A 127 5.67 -10.93 10.27
CA SER A 127 5.47 -12.28 10.82
C SER A 127 4.61 -12.35 12.09
N GLY A 128 4.22 -11.22 12.68
CA GLY A 128 3.46 -11.15 13.94
C GLY A 128 4.23 -11.64 15.18
N ARG A 129 5.51 -12.02 15.03
CA ARG A 129 6.40 -12.48 16.10
C ARG A 129 7.21 -11.31 16.66
N LYS A 130 7.71 -11.42 17.90
CA LYS A 130 8.65 -10.43 18.46
C LYS A 130 9.95 -10.39 17.65
N GLN A 131 10.63 -9.24 17.61
CA GLN A 131 11.89 -9.02 16.91
C GLN A 131 12.89 -10.14 17.20
N LYS A 132 13.15 -10.42 18.49
CA LYS A 132 14.04 -11.50 18.95
C LYS A 132 13.65 -12.93 18.53
N LYS A 133 12.42 -13.15 18.07
CA LYS A 133 11.91 -14.48 17.66
C LYS A 133 11.75 -14.60 16.14
N CYS A 134 12.16 -13.58 15.38
CA CYS A 134 11.96 -13.55 13.93
C CYS A 134 13.19 -13.03 13.17
N CYS A 135 13.50 -11.74 13.28
CA CYS A 135 14.57 -11.09 12.51
C CYS A 135 15.69 -10.51 13.37
N GLY A 136 15.61 -10.66 14.70
CA GLY A 136 16.70 -10.34 15.62
C GLY A 136 17.69 -11.49 15.72
N ILE A 137 18.98 -11.15 15.68
CA ILE A 137 20.10 -12.05 16.04
C ILE A 137 20.09 -12.31 17.55
#